data_AF-A0A4S2G2R8-F1
#
_entry.id   AF-A0A4S2G2R8-F1
#
_cell.length_a   1.000
_cell.length_b   1.000
_cell.length_c   1.000
_cell.angle_alpha   90.00
_cell.angle_beta   90.00
_cell.angle_gamma   90.00
#
_symmetry.space_group_name_H-M   'P 1'
#
loop_
_entity.id
_entity.type
_entity.pdbx_description
1 polymer ?
#
loop_
_entity_poly.entity_id
_entity_poly.type
_entity_poly.pdbx_seq_one_letter_code
_entity_poly.pdbx_strand_id
1 'polypeptide(L)'
;MGSNNTRSLSPRQKMINLMYIVLTAMLALNVSSDVLDGFGQVEEGLARSNATVDQRNEAVFRRLEAFAEQNPEKGAAWLDKAAEVRSTTSRVYGLIDTLKMAIAIEADGNNANLANILNQDNLDAASIVMLSPGSAKGKHLRSTIDYYKNYIGSLMSDSLKRDNIMRSLSTEQITRRGTVTPQLWEEAMFENKPVIAAITLLTKLQSDIRYAEGEALSTLLANVDAGDVRVNELNAFVIPQSRNVMRGSRYSANIVLAAVDTTQRPTIYINGKQLDNDRGLFETLASSTGNFDYSGYLEVPHGDGTVTRHDFNSSYTVIEPTATISATMMNVLYAGIDNPMSISVPGIAPSAISASMTNGTLSRHGDSWVARPGKVGTEAVVTVTANIDGRPQTVATTSFRVRKLPDPAPFISYTDSKGHQERYKGSKPFPKTLLLQAPGIEAAIDDDLLNVSYRVLSFETVFFDSMGNAIPEVSQGSQFSQRQKDSFRRLQRGKRFYISRVKAIGPDGIERDLAPMEVIVN
;
A
#
# COMPACT_ATOMS: atom_id res chain seq x y z
N MET A 1 -35.95 90.96 44.02
CA MET A 1 -37.34 91.07 44.54
C MET A 1 -37.71 89.73 45.16
N GLY A 2 -38.12 89.71 46.43
CA GLY A 2 -38.43 88.49 47.16
C GLY A 2 -37.70 88.37 48.51
N SER A 3 -38.00 89.32 49.40
CA SER A 3 -37.65 89.42 50.82
C SER A 3 -37.54 88.10 51.61
N ASN A 4 -36.51 88.04 52.46
CA ASN A 4 -36.46 87.43 53.80
C ASN A 4 -37.74 86.74 54.28
N ASN A 5 -37.64 85.44 54.55
CA ASN A 5 -38.43 84.82 55.62
C ASN A 5 -37.63 83.70 56.29
N THR A 6 -36.56 84.06 57.01
CA THR A 6 -36.06 83.24 58.12
C THR A 6 -37.08 83.31 59.27
N ARG A 7 -38.26 82.69 59.08
CA ARG A 7 -39.00 82.19 60.24
C ARG A 7 -38.07 81.18 60.89
N SER A 8 -37.64 81.47 62.11
CA SER A 8 -37.01 80.46 62.96
C SER A 8 -38.00 79.30 63.07
N LEU A 9 -37.87 78.30 62.20
CA LEU A 9 -38.56 77.02 62.33
C LEU A 9 -38.37 76.63 63.79
N SER A 10 -39.49 76.43 64.50
CA SER A 10 -39.41 76.07 65.90
C SER A 10 -38.52 74.83 66.02
N PRO A 11 -37.76 74.64 67.12
CA PRO A 11 -36.91 73.45 67.29
C PRO A 11 -37.65 72.14 66.96
N ARG A 12 -38.96 72.09 67.24
CA ARG A 12 -39.86 71.01 66.84
C ARG A 12 -40.02 70.84 65.33
N GLN A 13 -40.20 71.91 64.55
CA GLN A 13 -40.28 71.83 63.08
C GLN A 13 -38.93 71.49 62.44
N LYS A 14 -37.81 71.95 63.02
CA LYS A 14 -36.47 71.51 62.58
C LYS A 14 -36.24 70.03 62.84
N MET A 15 -36.67 69.51 64.01
CA MET A 15 -36.64 68.09 64.34
C MET A 15 -37.54 67.26 63.41
N ILE A 16 -38.74 67.75 63.08
CA ILE A 16 -39.65 67.05 62.14
C ILE A 16 -39.06 67.02 60.73
N ASN A 17 -38.49 68.14 60.25
CA ASN A 17 -37.86 68.18 58.92
C ASN A 17 -36.59 67.31 58.88
N LEU A 18 -35.78 67.30 59.93
CA LEU A 18 -34.63 66.41 60.05
C LEU A 18 -35.09 64.94 60.04
N MET A 19 -36.14 64.61 60.80
CA MET A 19 -36.70 63.26 60.83
C MET A 19 -37.28 62.86 59.47
N TYR A 20 -37.93 63.76 58.74
CA TYR A 20 -38.44 63.50 57.39
C TYR A 20 -37.31 63.30 56.38
N ILE A 21 -36.23 64.08 56.45
CA ILE A 21 -35.03 63.89 55.63
C ILE A 21 -34.36 62.55 55.97
N VAL A 22 -34.22 62.21 57.25
CA VAL A 22 -33.64 60.93 57.69
C VAL A 22 -34.52 59.75 57.27
N LEU A 23 -35.84 59.85 57.41
CA LEU A 23 -36.78 58.80 56.96
C LEU A 23 -36.76 58.65 55.43
N THR A 24 -36.76 59.76 54.70
CA THR A 24 -36.71 59.74 53.23
C THR A 24 -35.36 59.18 52.75
N ALA A 25 -34.27 59.53 53.43
CA ALA A 25 -32.94 58.97 53.17
C ALA A 25 -32.85 57.48 53.52
N MET A 26 -33.46 57.03 54.62
CA MET A 26 -33.54 55.61 55.00
C MET A 26 -34.37 54.79 54.00
N LEU A 27 -35.53 55.31 53.58
CA LEU A 27 -36.35 54.67 52.54
C LEU A 27 -35.63 54.63 51.18
N ALA A 28 -34.81 55.65 50.87
CA ALA A 28 -34.03 55.69 49.64
C ALA A 28 -32.76 54.80 49.69
N LEU A 29 -32.24 54.48 50.88
CA LEU A 29 -31.12 53.56 51.08
C LEU A 29 -31.56 52.09 51.01
N ASN A 30 -32.81 51.79 51.37
CA ASN A 30 -33.37 50.46 51.25
C ASN A 30 -33.71 50.13 49.79
N VAL A 31 -33.35 48.94 49.36
CA VAL A 31 -33.63 48.46 48.00
C VAL A 31 -35.12 48.10 47.88
N SER A 32 -35.73 48.43 46.73
CA SER A 32 -37.14 48.09 46.46
C SER A 32 -37.36 46.57 46.50
N SER A 33 -38.48 46.12 47.08
CA SER A 33 -38.86 44.70 47.14
C SER A 33 -38.90 44.04 45.76
N ASP A 34 -39.44 44.74 44.76
CA ASP A 34 -39.54 44.22 43.39
C ASP A 34 -38.16 43.96 42.76
N VAL A 35 -37.14 44.72 43.17
CA VAL A 35 -35.76 44.55 42.70
C VAL A 35 -35.12 43.32 43.36
N LEU A 36 -35.40 43.08 44.65
CA LEU A 36 -34.92 41.91 45.38
C LEU A 36 -35.56 40.62 44.85
N ASP A 37 -36.86 40.63 44.57
CA ASP A 37 -37.57 39.53 43.92
C ASP A 37 -36.98 39.22 42.53
N GLY A 38 -36.62 40.26 41.78
CA GLY A 38 -35.90 40.12 40.51
C GLY A 38 -34.55 39.40 40.66
N PHE A 39 -33.77 39.71 41.69
CA PHE A 39 -32.52 38.98 41.98
C PHE A 39 -32.79 37.53 42.39
N GLY A 40 -33.85 37.26 43.16
CA GLY A 40 -34.28 35.90 43.50
C GLY A 40 -34.62 35.06 42.26
N GLN A 41 -35.36 35.62 41.30
CA GLN A 41 -35.68 34.92 40.04
C GLN A 41 -34.42 34.62 39.20
N VAL A 42 -33.45 35.54 39.18
CA VAL A 42 -32.16 35.33 38.49
C VAL A 42 -31.35 34.23 39.19
N GLU A 43 -31.33 34.21 40.53
CA GLU A 43 -30.66 33.16 41.31
C GLU A 43 -31.24 31.79 41.00
N GLU A 44 -32.56 31.65 41.02
CA GLU A 44 -33.25 30.38 40.71
C GLU A 44 -33.00 29.94 39.25
N GLY A 45 -32.99 30.91 38.32
CA GLY A 45 -32.64 30.67 36.92
C GLY A 45 -31.22 30.14 36.75
N LEU A 46 -30.25 30.77 37.43
CA LEU A 46 -28.85 30.34 37.41
C LEU A 46 -28.67 28.96 38.09
N ALA A 47 -29.35 28.71 39.21
CA ALA A 47 -29.30 27.42 39.91
C ALA A 47 -29.81 26.28 39.02
N ARG A 48 -30.94 26.48 38.32
CA ARG A 48 -31.46 25.51 37.33
C ARG A 48 -30.51 25.32 36.14
N SER A 49 -29.90 26.40 35.65
CA SER A 49 -28.91 26.33 34.59
C SER A 49 -27.68 25.52 35.02
N ASN A 50 -27.18 25.75 36.24
CA ASN A 50 -26.04 25.03 36.79
C ASN A 50 -26.30 23.53 36.92
N ALA A 51 -27.50 23.13 37.36
CA ALA A 51 -27.90 21.72 37.40
C ALA A 51 -27.93 21.09 36.00
N THR A 52 -28.39 21.84 34.99
CA THR A 52 -28.42 21.38 33.58
C THR A 52 -27.00 21.23 33.02
N VAL A 53 -26.10 22.18 33.30
CA VAL A 53 -24.69 22.10 32.87
C VAL A 53 -23.97 20.95 33.57
N ASP A 54 -24.23 20.71 34.86
CA ASP A 54 -23.65 19.58 35.58
C ASP A 54 -24.06 18.23 34.96
N GLN A 55 -25.34 18.06 34.60
CA GLN A 55 -25.81 16.88 33.88
C GLN A 55 -25.13 16.71 32.51
N ARG A 56 -24.89 17.82 31.80
CA ARG A 56 -24.13 17.78 30.53
C ARG A 56 -22.68 17.38 30.77
N ASN A 57 -22.02 17.93 31.78
CA ASN A 57 -20.63 17.63 32.12
C ASN A 57 -20.47 16.17 32.54
N GLU A 58 -21.41 15.65 33.34
CA GLU A 58 -21.52 14.23 33.69
C GLU A 58 -21.61 13.34 32.44
N ALA A 59 -22.43 13.72 31.45
CA ALA A 59 -22.54 12.97 30.21
C ALA A 59 -21.23 12.96 29.39
N VAL A 60 -20.48 14.07 29.37
CA VAL A 60 -19.16 14.12 28.72
C VAL A 60 -18.15 13.25 29.45
N PHE A 61 -18.15 13.30 30.78
CA PHE A 61 -17.27 12.47 31.62
C PHE A 61 -17.53 10.97 31.41
N ARG A 62 -18.80 10.53 31.42
CA ARG A 62 -19.17 9.13 31.16
C ARG A 62 -18.75 8.62 29.78
N ARG A 63 -18.72 9.48 28.76
CA ARG A 63 -18.19 9.10 27.44
C ARG A 63 -16.70 8.79 27.51
N LEU A 64 -15.97 9.55 28.32
CA LEU A 64 -14.54 9.35 28.53
C LEU A 64 -14.27 8.08 29.35
N GLU A 65 -15.10 7.79 30.37
CA GLU A 65 -15.08 6.50 31.09
C GLU A 65 -15.31 5.32 30.13
N ALA A 66 -16.37 5.36 29.32
CA ALA A 66 -16.67 4.31 28.36
C ALA A 66 -15.54 4.11 27.33
N PHE A 67 -14.87 5.19 26.92
CA PHE A 67 -13.68 5.10 26.08
C PHE A 67 -12.51 4.42 26.79
N ALA A 68 -12.24 4.78 28.05
CA ALA A 68 -11.16 4.20 28.84
C ALA A 68 -11.38 2.71 29.14
N GLU A 69 -12.63 2.28 29.32
CA GLU A 69 -12.98 0.85 29.42
C GLU A 69 -12.66 0.08 28.13
N GLN A 70 -12.90 0.70 26.96
CA GLN A 70 -12.61 0.08 25.66
C GLN A 70 -11.11 0.08 25.32
N ASN A 71 -10.39 1.13 25.72
CA ASN A 71 -8.97 1.32 25.42
C ASN A 71 -8.16 1.72 26.67
N PRO A 72 -7.86 0.77 27.59
CA PRO A 72 -7.24 1.10 28.87
C PRO A 72 -5.86 1.76 28.76
N GLU A 73 -5.03 1.35 27.79
CA GLU A 73 -3.67 1.89 27.63
C GLU A 73 -3.64 3.39 27.31
N LYS A 74 -4.56 3.85 26.44
CA LYS A 74 -4.67 5.27 26.07
C LYS A 74 -5.59 6.04 27.00
N GLY A 75 -6.74 5.47 27.34
CA GLY A 75 -7.82 6.17 28.04
C GLY A 75 -7.56 6.43 29.52
N ALA A 76 -6.76 5.60 30.21
CA ALA A 76 -6.57 5.73 31.66
C ALA A 76 -5.96 7.09 32.05
N ALA A 77 -4.90 7.54 31.35
CA ALA A 77 -4.24 8.80 31.64
C ALA A 77 -5.14 10.03 31.40
N TRP A 78 -6.05 9.95 30.41
CA TRP A 78 -7.02 11.02 30.14
C TRP A 78 -8.18 10.99 31.14
N LEU A 79 -8.59 9.81 31.58
CA LEU A 79 -9.61 9.63 32.62
C LEU A 79 -9.13 10.18 33.97
N ASP A 80 -7.87 9.91 34.33
CA ASP A 80 -7.28 10.46 35.56
C ASP A 80 -7.29 11.99 35.56
N LYS A 81 -6.92 12.62 34.43
CA LYS A 81 -7.01 14.08 34.27
C LYS A 81 -8.45 14.59 34.33
N ALA A 82 -9.38 13.91 33.69
CA ALA A 82 -10.79 14.29 33.74
C ALA A 82 -11.37 14.19 35.16
N ALA A 83 -10.97 13.16 35.91
CA ALA A 83 -11.35 12.97 37.31
C ALA A 83 -10.75 14.05 38.21
N GLU A 84 -9.49 14.44 37.96
CA GLU A 84 -8.83 15.56 38.64
C GLU A 84 -9.57 16.89 38.39
N VAL A 85 -9.99 17.16 37.15
CA VAL A 85 -10.80 18.34 36.80
C VAL A 85 -12.09 18.34 37.61
N ARG A 86 -12.86 17.25 37.62
CA ARG A 86 -14.12 17.18 38.39
C ARG A 86 -13.91 17.33 39.89
N SER A 87 -12.86 16.70 40.43
CA SER A 87 -12.51 16.82 41.84
C SER A 87 -12.18 18.27 42.22
N THR A 88 -11.38 18.94 41.39
CA THR A 88 -10.99 20.34 41.60
C THR A 88 -12.20 21.27 41.49
N THR A 89 -13.03 21.09 40.46
CA THR A 89 -14.30 21.82 40.29
C THR A 89 -15.20 21.67 41.50
N SER A 90 -15.40 20.44 41.99
CA SER A 90 -16.25 20.14 43.13
C SER A 90 -15.77 20.84 44.41
N ARG A 91 -14.45 20.94 44.62
CA ARG A 91 -13.87 21.67 45.76
C ARG A 91 -14.17 23.17 45.68
N VAL A 92 -14.00 23.80 44.52
CA VAL A 92 -14.29 25.23 44.35
C VAL A 92 -15.80 25.50 44.48
N TYR A 93 -16.62 24.65 43.87
CA TYR A 93 -18.08 24.75 43.95
C TYR A 93 -18.57 24.64 45.40
N GLY A 94 -18.07 23.65 46.15
CA GLY A 94 -18.37 23.46 47.57
C GLY A 94 -17.91 24.62 48.45
N LEU A 95 -16.73 25.20 48.17
CA LEU A 95 -16.28 26.42 48.84
C LEU A 95 -17.31 27.55 48.63
N ILE A 96 -17.78 27.76 47.40
CA ILE A 96 -18.78 28.78 47.11
C ILE A 96 -20.10 28.51 47.85
N ASP A 97 -20.58 27.27 47.90
CA ASP A 97 -21.78 26.91 48.67
C ASP A 97 -21.61 27.23 50.17
N THR A 98 -20.43 26.95 50.74
CA THR A 98 -20.16 27.30 52.14
C THR A 98 -20.16 28.80 52.38
N LEU A 99 -19.71 29.60 51.40
CA LEU A 99 -19.73 31.06 51.47
C LEU A 99 -21.15 31.62 51.34
N LYS A 100 -21.95 31.09 50.39
CA LYS A 100 -23.38 31.44 50.26
C LYS A 100 -24.10 31.20 51.58
N MET A 101 -23.91 30.02 52.19
CA MET A 101 -24.52 29.67 53.46
C MET A 101 -24.03 30.57 54.61
N ALA A 102 -22.74 30.89 54.67
CA ALA A 102 -22.21 31.79 55.69
C ALA A 102 -22.80 33.20 55.60
N ILE A 103 -23.00 33.74 54.39
CA ILE A 103 -23.67 35.03 54.18
C ILE A 103 -25.12 34.97 54.63
N ALA A 104 -25.84 33.90 54.30
CA ALA A 104 -27.23 33.71 54.73
C ALA A 104 -27.36 33.60 56.26
N ILE A 105 -26.45 32.88 56.92
CA ILE A 105 -26.41 32.76 58.39
C ILE A 105 -26.12 34.11 59.05
N GLU A 106 -25.23 34.92 58.49
CA GLU A 106 -24.95 36.27 59.02
C GLU A 106 -26.18 37.19 58.89
N ALA A 107 -27.02 36.98 57.87
CA ALA A 107 -28.21 37.78 57.64
C ALA A 107 -29.43 37.33 58.49
N ASP A 108 -29.71 36.03 58.56
CA ASP A 108 -30.94 35.48 59.15
C ASP A 108 -30.71 34.69 60.45
N GLY A 109 -29.46 34.46 60.85
CA GLY A 109 -29.06 33.64 61.99
C GLY A 109 -28.89 32.15 61.69
N ASN A 110 -28.72 31.33 62.73
CA ASN A 110 -28.35 29.90 62.59
C ASN A 110 -29.34 29.02 61.81
N ASN A 111 -30.59 29.46 61.64
CA ASN A 111 -31.63 28.73 60.91
C ASN A 111 -31.83 29.27 59.47
N ALA A 112 -30.85 30.00 58.93
CA ALA A 112 -30.91 30.55 57.58
C ALA A 112 -31.14 29.46 56.52
N ASN A 113 -31.93 29.81 55.50
CA ASN A 113 -32.20 28.93 54.37
C ASN A 113 -31.91 29.67 53.06
N LEU A 114 -31.02 29.10 52.23
CA LEU A 114 -30.66 29.68 50.93
C LEU A 114 -31.85 29.83 49.97
N ALA A 115 -32.87 28.96 50.08
CA ALA A 115 -34.05 29.03 49.23
C ALA A 115 -35.06 30.11 49.67
N ASN A 116 -34.96 30.58 50.92
CA ASN A 116 -35.87 31.59 51.46
C ASN A 116 -35.15 32.43 52.51
N ILE A 117 -34.43 33.43 52.03
CA ILE A 117 -33.71 34.40 52.86
C ILE A 117 -34.70 35.50 53.28
N LEU A 118 -34.75 35.84 54.57
CA LEU A 118 -35.68 36.83 55.10
C LEU A 118 -35.12 38.25 54.97
N ASN A 119 -33.86 38.46 55.36
CA ASN A 119 -33.20 39.76 55.32
C ASN A 119 -32.37 39.96 54.03
N GLN A 120 -33.04 39.86 52.88
CA GLN A 120 -32.41 39.90 51.55
C GLN A 120 -31.75 41.25 51.22
N ASP A 121 -32.26 42.33 51.81
CA ASP A 121 -31.83 43.71 51.62
C ASP A 121 -30.63 44.11 52.50
N ASN A 122 -30.22 43.26 53.44
CA ASN A 122 -29.08 43.51 54.33
C ASN A 122 -27.80 43.76 53.51
N LEU A 123 -27.19 44.94 53.70
CA LEU A 123 -26.01 45.40 52.96
C LEU A 123 -24.68 45.01 53.62
N ASP A 124 -24.72 44.62 54.90
CA ASP A 124 -23.55 44.43 55.74
C ASP A 124 -23.11 42.96 55.78
N ALA A 125 -24.05 42.02 55.80
CA ALA A 125 -23.77 40.59 55.99
C ALA A 125 -22.76 40.03 54.97
N ALA A 126 -22.91 40.38 53.69
CA ALA A 126 -21.96 39.97 52.65
C ALA A 126 -20.56 40.57 52.88
N SER A 127 -20.50 41.85 53.26
CA SER A 127 -19.26 42.56 53.55
C SER A 127 -18.54 41.97 54.78
N ILE A 128 -19.28 41.66 55.85
CA ILE A 128 -18.74 41.07 57.08
C ILE A 128 -18.14 39.70 56.79
N VAL A 129 -18.87 38.83 56.08
CA VAL A 129 -18.39 37.48 55.80
C VAL A 129 -17.20 37.48 54.84
N MET A 130 -17.24 38.29 53.78
CA MET A 130 -16.23 38.23 52.71
C MET A 130 -15.00 39.11 52.96
N LEU A 131 -15.16 40.25 53.64
CA LEU A 131 -14.13 41.29 53.76
C LEU A 131 -13.61 41.48 55.20
N SER A 132 -14.14 40.74 56.19
CA SER A 132 -13.66 40.88 57.57
C SER A 132 -12.15 40.63 57.69
N PRO A 133 -11.38 41.53 58.34
CA PRO A 133 -9.93 41.43 58.48
C PRO A 133 -9.44 40.12 59.12
N GLY A 134 -10.29 39.48 59.94
CA GLY A 134 -9.95 38.27 60.68
C GLY A 134 -10.20 36.95 59.93
N SER A 135 -11.04 36.93 58.88
CA SER A 135 -11.40 35.68 58.19
C SER A 135 -10.96 35.61 56.72
N ALA A 136 -10.69 36.77 56.08
CA ALA A 136 -10.16 36.90 54.72
C ALA A 136 -10.80 35.96 53.67
N LYS A 137 -12.08 35.60 53.82
CA LYS A 137 -12.77 34.60 52.99
C LYS A 137 -12.86 35.03 51.52
N GLY A 138 -13.08 36.32 51.25
CA GLY A 138 -13.10 36.87 49.89
C GLY A 138 -11.74 36.75 49.19
N LYS A 139 -10.64 37.04 49.91
CA LYS A 139 -9.28 36.85 49.38
C LYS A 139 -8.98 35.38 49.11
N HIS A 140 -9.41 34.48 50.01
CA HIS A 140 -9.25 33.05 49.80
C HIS A 140 -10.02 32.57 48.56
N LEU A 141 -11.30 32.95 48.42
CA LEU A 141 -12.10 32.66 47.23
C LEU A 141 -11.40 33.14 45.96
N ARG A 142 -10.91 34.39 45.94
CA ARG A 142 -10.18 34.94 44.78
C ARG A 142 -8.96 34.09 44.42
N SER A 143 -8.11 33.76 45.39
CA SER A 143 -6.92 32.95 45.15
C SER A 143 -7.25 31.54 44.62
N THR A 144 -8.35 30.96 45.10
CA THR A 144 -8.84 29.66 44.66
C THR A 144 -9.35 29.72 43.22
N ILE A 145 -10.08 30.79 42.84
CA ILE A 145 -10.53 31.00 41.45
C ILE A 145 -9.33 31.20 40.52
N ASP A 146 -8.33 32.00 40.91
CA ASP A 146 -7.14 32.21 40.09
C ASP A 146 -6.35 30.92 39.86
N TYR A 147 -6.21 30.10 40.89
CA TYR A 147 -5.60 28.77 40.76
C TYR A 147 -6.40 27.89 39.80
N TYR A 148 -7.72 27.79 40.00
CA TYR A 148 -8.60 26.99 39.14
C TYR A 148 -8.57 27.44 37.68
N LYS A 149 -8.66 28.75 37.44
CA LYS A 149 -8.57 29.39 36.12
C LYS A 149 -7.27 29.02 35.41
N ASN A 150 -6.13 29.13 36.10
CA ASN A 150 -4.82 28.79 35.53
C ASN A 150 -4.67 27.28 35.27
N TYR A 151 -5.17 26.44 36.17
CA TYR A 151 -5.18 24.99 36.01
C TYR A 151 -6.00 24.57 34.78
N ILE A 152 -7.26 25.01 34.69
CA ILE A 152 -8.10 24.71 33.52
C ILE A 152 -7.48 25.25 32.24
N GLY A 153 -6.96 26.49 32.26
CA GLY A 153 -6.27 27.08 31.11
C GLY A 153 -5.07 26.26 30.64
N SER A 154 -4.35 25.57 31.53
CA SER A 154 -3.22 24.70 31.19
C SER A 154 -3.62 23.42 30.44
N LEU A 155 -4.86 22.96 30.60
CA LEU A 155 -5.40 21.77 29.95
C LEU A 155 -5.95 22.05 28.53
N MET A 156 -6.04 23.32 28.15
CA MET A 156 -6.67 23.73 26.90
C MET A 156 -5.63 23.97 25.79
N SER A 157 -5.81 23.27 24.67
CA SER A 157 -5.02 23.44 23.45
C SER A 157 -5.56 24.55 22.54
N ASP A 158 -6.87 24.80 22.55
CA ASP A 158 -7.53 25.85 21.75
C ASP A 158 -7.37 27.23 22.43
N SER A 159 -6.67 28.15 21.75
CA SER A 159 -6.39 29.50 22.25
C SER A 159 -7.65 30.34 22.46
N LEU A 160 -8.66 30.23 21.58
CA LEU A 160 -9.87 31.04 21.69
C LEU A 160 -10.73 30.61 22.88
N LYS A 161 -10.90 29.30 23.06
CA LYS A 161 -11.64 28.76 24.21
C LYS A 161 -10.93 29.09 25.52
N ARG A 162 -9.61 28.96 25.56
CA ARG A 162 -8.79 29.33 26.71
C ARG A 162 -8.97 30.81 27.06
N ASP A 163 -8.88 31.70 26.09
CA ASP A 163 -9.04 33.15 26.32
C ASP A 163 -10.44 33.53 26.83
N ASN A 164 -11.48 32.83 26.38
CA ASN A 164 -12.85 33.05 26.87
C ASN A 164 -12.98 32.67 28.35
N ILE A 165 -12.40 31.54 28.78
CA ILE A 165 -12.43 31.11 30.19
C ILE A 165 -11.59 32.02 31.06
N MET A 166 -10.39 32.41 30.60
CA MET A 166 -9.53 33.35 31.33
C MET A 166 -10.23 34.69 31.58
N ARG A 167 -11.04 35.16 30.63
CA ARG A 167 -11.86 36.37 30.77
C ARG A 167 -13.08 36.16 31.68
N SER A 168 -13.80 35.06 31.53
CA SER A 168 -15.01 34.75 32.33
C SER A 168 -14.69 34.61 33.83
N LEU A 169 -13.57 33.96 34.17
CA LEU A 169 -13.12 33.75 35.55
C LEU A 169 -12.10 34.80 36.02
N SER A 170 -12.00 35.95 35.36
CA SER A 170 -11.04 36.98 35.74
C SER A 170 -11.38 37.57 37.11
N THR A 171 -10.37 37.68 37.96
CA THR A 171 -10.45 38.31 39.29
C THR A 171 -9.56 39.55 39.40
N GLU A 172 -9.27 40.18 38.26
CA GLU A 172 -8.48 41.41 38.19
C GLU A 172 -9.17 42.57 38.90
N GLN A 173 -8.37 43.57 39.30
CA GLN A 173 -8.87 44.77 39.97
C GLN A 173 -9.83 45.53 39.07
N ILE A 174 -10.93 46.01 39.66
CA ILE A 174 -12.02 46.63 38.91
C ILE A 174 -11.99 48.14 39.13
N THR A 175 -11.95 48.90 38.03
CA THR A 175 -12.15 50.36 38.05
C THR A 175 -13.62 50.68 37.75
N ARG A 176 -14.38 51.11 38.76
CA ARG A 176 -15.76 51.58 38.55
C ARG A 176 -15.75 53.00 37.95
N ARG A 177 -16.80 53.34 37.20
CA ARG A 177 -17.03 54.72 36.73
C ARG A 177 -17.24 55.62 37.97
N GLY A 178 -16.30 56.54 38.20
CA GLY A 178 -16.36 57.51 39.31
C GLY A 178 -15.36 57.30 40.45
N THR A 179 -14.58 56.20 40.44
CA THR A 179 -13.50 55.94 41.42
C THR A 179 -12.12 56.13 40.78
N VAL A 180 -11.20 56.79 41.50
CA VAL A 180 -9.83 57.09 41.02
C VAL A 180 -8.86 55.92 41.22
N THR A 181 -9.11 55.07 42.23
CA THR A 181 -8.28 53.90 42.55
C THR A 181 -8.97 52.59 42.11
N PRO A 182 -8.24 51.63 41.52
CA PRO A 182 -8.75 50.28 41.30
C PRO A 182 -9.11 49.63 42.64
N GLN A 183 -10.30 49.02 42.72
CA GLN A 183 -10.72 48.24 43.90
C GLN A 183 -10.29 46.78 43.75
N LEU A 184 -10.03 46.09 44.87
CA LEU A 184 -9.84 44.65 44.85
C LEU A 184 -11.11 43.96 44.36
N TRP A 185 -10.98 42.80 43.72
CA TRP A 185 -12.13 42.08 43.15
C TRP A 185 -13.16 41.71 44.22
N GLU A 186 -12.71 41.21 45.38
CA GLU A 186 -13.58 40.85 46.49
C GLU A 186 -14.33 42.07 47.06
N GLU A 187 -13.67 43.21 47.20
CA GLU A 187 -14.31 44.46 47.63
C GLU A 187 -15.35 44.91 46.60
N ALA A 188 -14.97 44.92 45.32
CA ALA A 188 -15.86 45.33 44.24
C ALA A 188 -17.11 44.43 44.11
N MET A 189 -17.00 43.15 44.46
CA MET A 189 -18.10 42.17 44.35
C MET A 189 -19.00 42.12 45.59
N PHE A 190 -18.47 42.34 46.80
CA PHE A 190 -19.20 42.06 48.04
C PHE A 190 -19.40 43.28 48.95
N GLU A 191 -18.71 44.41 48.73
CA GLU A 191 -18.88 45.62 49.53
C GLU A 191 -20.21 46.33 49.21
N ASN A 192 -20.98 46.63 50.27
CA ASN A 192 -22.27 47.33 50.20
C ASN A 192 -23.24 46.69 49.19
N LYS A 193 -23.28 45.36 49.15
CA LYS A 193 -24.22 44.60 48.31
C LYS A 193 -25.29 43.95 49.18
N PRO A 194 -26.56 44.01 48.76
CA PRO A 194 -27.61 43.19 49.37
C PRO A 194 -27.23 41.71 49.35
N VAL A 195 -27.60 40.99 50.41
CA VAL A 195 -27.37 39.54 50.55
C VAL A 195 -27.80 38.77 49.31
N ILE A 196 -29.01 39.03 48.79
CA ILE A 196 -29.51 38.32 47.62
C ILE A 196 -28.60 38.54 46.40
N ALA A 197 -28.12 39.76 46.19
CA ALA A 197 -27.23 40.09 45.08
C ALA A 197 -25.86 39.42 45.22
N ALA A 198 -25.29 39.38 46.44
CA ALA A 198 -24.03 38.69 46.72
C ALA A 198 -24.15 37.18 46.44
N ILE A 199 -25.26 36.57 46.84
CA ILE A 199 -25.56 35.15 46.60
C ILE A 199 -25.75 34.90 45.10
N THR A 200 -26.50 35.74 44.38
CA THR A 200 -26.65 35.64 42.92
C THR A 200 -25.30 35.72 42.20
N LEU A 201 -24.38 36.61 42.63
CA LEU A 201 -23.03 36.72 42.07
C LEU A 201 -22.22 35.43 42.29
N LEU A 202 -22.31 34.84 43.48
CA LEU A 202 -21.70 33.54 43.78
C LEU A 202 -22.30 32.40 42.94
N THR A 203 -23.62 32.39 42.74
CA THR A 203 -24.30 31.41 41.86
C THR A 203 -23.89 31.59 40.39
N LYS A 204 -23.67 32.84 39.95
CA LYS A 204 -23.13 33.13 38.61
C LYS A 204 -21.72 32.60 38.46
N LEU A 205 -20.86 32.81 39.47
CA LEU A 205 -19.50 32.26 39.48
C LEU A 205 -19.49 30.73 39.44
N GLN A 206 -20.40 30.07 40.16
CA GLN A 206 -20.63 28.62 40.06
C GLN A 206 -20.96 28.20 38.61
N SER A 207 -21.74 29.01 37.90
CA SER A 207 -22.06 28.80 36.48
C SER A 207 -20.83 28.86 35.59
N ASP A 208 -19.99 29.90 35.76
CA ASP A 208 -18.75 30.04 35.00
C ASP A 208 -17.78 28.88 35.26
N ILE A 209 -17.69 28.42 36.51
CA ILE A 209 -16.86 27.27 36.91
C ILE A 209 -17.35 25.98 36.22
N ARG A 210 -18.66 25.73 36.21
CA ARG A 210 -19.26 24.57 35.54
C ARG A 210 -19.11 24.63 34.03
N TYR A 211 -19.21 25.82 33.44
CA TYR A 211 -18.94 26.01 32.02
C TYR A 211 -17.47 25.69 31.70
N ALA A 212 -16.53 26.19 32.52
CA ALA A 212 -15.11 25.92 32.35
C ALA A 212 -14.75 24.43 32.51
N GLU A 213 -15.39 23.73 33.46
CA GLU A 213 -15.30 22.28 33.60
C GLU A 213 -15.73 21.57 32.32
N GLY A 214 -16.88 21.95 31.76
CA GLY A 214 -17.43 21.32 30.56
C GLY A 214 -16.55 21.49 29.32
N GLU A 215 -15.96 22.67 29.13
CA GLU A 215 -15.00 22.90 28.05
C GLU A 215 -13.70 22.12 28.26
N ALA A 216 -13.17 22.06 29.50
CA ALA A 216 -11.99 21.27 29.81
C ALA A 216 -12.22 19.77 29.52
N LEU A 217 -13.32 19.21 30.01
CA LEU A 217 -13.71 17.82 29.74
C LEU A 217 -13.89 17.55 28.24
N SER A 218 -14.49 18.49 27.51
CA SER A 218 -14.67 18.37 26.05
C SER A 218 -13.32 18.41 25.32
N THR A 219 -12.38 19.25 25.75
CA THR A 219 -11.02 19.29 25.18
C THR A 219 -10.24 18.02 25.48
N LEU A 220 -10.33 17.49 26.70
CA LEU A 220 -9.72 16.21 27.04
C LEU A 220 -10.26 15.09 26.15
N LEU A 221 -11.59 15.02 25.97
CA LEU A 221 -12.22 14.05 25.07
C LEU A 221 -11.76 14.22 23.61
N ALA A 222 -11.68 15.45 23.10
CA ALA A 222 -11.22 15.70 21.73
C ALA A 222 -9.75 15.34 21.48
N ASN A 223 -8.89 15.50 22.49
CA ASN A 223 -7.48 15.14 22.40
C ASN A 223 -7.25 13.62 22.40
N VAL A 224 -8.18 12.85 22.99
CA VAL A 224 -8.18 11.38 22.91
C VAL A 224 -8.38 10.93 21.45
N ASP A 225 -9.33 11.52 20.74
CA ASP A 225 -9.65 11.19 19.34
C ASP A 225 -8.57 11.66 18.34
N ALA A 226 -7.73 12.63 18.71
CA ALA A 226 -6.71 13.20 17.81
C ALA A 226 -5.47 12.32 17.63
N GLY A 227 -5.23 11.36 18.54
CA GLY A 227 -4.06 10.47 18.52
C GLY A 227 -4.25 9.19 17.71
N ASP A 228 -5.43 8.93 17.14
CA ASP A 228 -5.69 7.76 16.31
C ASP A 228 -5.44 8.04 14.82
N VAL A 229 -4.89 7.04 14.13
CA VAL A 229 -4.81 7.01 12.66
C VAL A 229 -6.24 7.10 12.14
N ARG A 230 -6.56 8.19 11.44
CA ARG A 230 -7.92 8.41 10.95
C ARG A 230 -8.13 7.55 9.72
N VAL A 231 -8.81 6.43 9.91
CA VAL A 231 -9.27 5.61 8.79
C VAL A 231 -10.33 6.40 8.04
N ASN A 232 -9.99 6.89 6.85
CA ASN A 232 -10.93 7.62 6.00
C ASN A 232 -11.24 6.87 4.69
N GLU A 233 -10.47 5.84 4.36
CA GLU A 233 -10.68 5.01 3.18
C GLU A 233 -10.52 3.52 3.54
N LEU A 234 -11.51 2.72 3.17
CA LEU A 234 -11.52 1.26 3.33
C LEU A 234 -11.51 0.62 1.96
N ASN A 235 -10.42 -0.04 1.61
CA ASN A 235 -10.25 -0.69 0.31
C ASN A 235 -10.03 -2.19 0.49
N ALA A 236 -10.74 -3.01 -0.28
CA ALA A 236 -10.49 -4.44 -0.35
C ALA A 236 -9.37 -4.73 -1.36
N PHE A 237 -8.32 -5.40 -0.93
CA PHE A 237 -7.21 -5.82 -1.76
C PHE A 237 -7.18 -7.34 -1.91
N VAL A 238 -6.92 -7.79 -3.13
CA VAL A 238 -6.71 -9.21 -3.43
C VAL A 238 -5.22 -9.44 -3.63
N ILE A 239 -4.65 -10.30 -2.78
CA ILE A 239 -3.23 -10.68 -2.79
C ILE A 239 -3.14 -12.13 -3.32
N PRO A 240 -2.98 -12.32 -4.64
CA PRO A 240 -2.80 -13.65 -5.21
C PRO A 240 -1.42 -14.22 -4.91
N GLN A 241 -1.33 -15.54 -4.74
CA GLN A 241 -0.04 -16.26 -4.70
C GLN A 241 0.68 -16.18 -6.05
N SER A 242 -0.07 -16.26 -7.16
CA SER A 242 0.40 -15.99 -8.52
C SER A 242 -0.71 -15.36 -9.35
N ARG A 243 -0.38 -14.33 -10.14
CA ARG A 243 -1.32 -13.70 -11.09
C ARG A 243 -1.48 -14.50 -12.39
N ASN A 244 -0.54 -15.39 -12.70
CA ASN A 244 -0.56 -16.23 -13.88
C ASN A 244 -0.70 -17.70 -13.46
N VAL A 245 -1.77 -18.36 -13.91
CA VAL A 245 -2.04 -19.77 -13.62
C VAL A 245 -2.31 -20.54 -14.91
N MET A 246 -1.90 -21.81 -14.95
CA MET A 246 -2.20 -22.70 -16.06
C MET A 246 -3.61 -23.27 -15.94
N ARG A 247 -4.20 -23.64 -17.08
CA ARG A 247 -5.52 -24.27 -17.12
C ARG A 247 -5.50 -25.59 -16.33
N GLY A 248 -6.31 -25.69 -15.28
CA GLY A 248 -6.39 -26.87 -14.41
C GLY A 248 -5.63 -26.73 -13.09
N SER A 249 -4.80 -25.70 -12.93
CA SER A 249 -4.14 -25.37 -11.66
C SER A 249 -5.08 -24.63 -10.71
N ARG A 250 -4.81 -24.71 -9.40
CA ARG A 250 -5.58 -24.00 -8.37
C ARG A 250 -5.14 -22.54 -8.26
N TYR A 251 -6.04 -21.60 -8.49
CA TYR A 251 -5.82 -20.20 -8.14
C TYR A 251 -6.06 -20.00 -6.64
N SER A 252 -5.15 -19.30 -5.95
CA SER A 252 -5.24 -19.02 -4.51
C SER A 252 -4.85 -17.57 -4.24
N ALA A 253 -5.70 -16.86 -3.51
CA ALA A 253 -5.51 -15.45 -3.16
C ALA A 253 -6.10 -15.15 -1.79
N ASN A 254 -5.42 -14.32 -1.02
CA ASN A 254 -5.94 -13.76 0.22
C ASN A 254 -6.67 -12.46 -0.09
N ILE A 255 -7.88 -12.29 0.45
CA ILE A 255 -8.65 -11.05 0.34
C ILE A 255 -8.54 -10.34 1.68
N VAL A 256 -7.98 -9.14 1.69
CA VAL A 256 -7.74 -8.35 2.89
C VAL A 256 -8.44 -7.00 2.78
N LEU A 257 -8.98 -6.51 3.89
CA LEU A 257 -9.47 -5.16 4.00
C LEU A 257 -8.31 -4.28 4.50
N ALA A 258 -7.93 -3.27 3.72
CA ALA A 258 -6.96 -2.28 4.15
C ALA A 258 -7.69 -0.99 4.53
N ALA A 259 -7.43 -0.54 5.74
CA ALA A 259 -7.78 0.78 6.22
C ALA A 259 -6.62 1.73 5.91
N VAL A 260 -6.88 2.77 5.13
CA VAL A 260 -5.88 3.74 4.72
C VAL A 260 -6.29 5.12 5.23
N ASP A 261 -5.33 5.87 5.77
CA ASP A 261 -5.47 7.30 6.05
C ASP A 261 -4.94 8.09 4.84
N THR A 262 -5.82 8.84 4.18
CA THR A 262 -5.45 9.74 3.06
C THR A 262 -4.81 11.05 3.44
N THR A 263 -4.87 11.43 4.71
CA THR A 263 -4.28 12.66 5.23
C THR A 263 -2.86 12.46 5.75
N GLN A 264 -2.56 11.29 6.33
CA GLN A 264 -1.23 10.93 6.82
C GLN A 264 -0.70 9.70 6.09
N ARG A 265 -0.03 9.93 4.95
CA ARG A 265 0.60 8.86 4.18
C ARG A 265 1.93 8.45 4.84
N PRO A 266 2.19 7.14 5.01
CA PRO A 266 3.45 6.67 5.58
C PRO A 266 4.62 6.85 4.60
N THR A 267 5.82 7.03 5.14
CA THR A 267 7.06 6.98 4.37
C THR A 267 7.45 5.52 4.15
N ILE A 268 7.76 5.17 2.90
CA ILE A 268 8.05 3.78 2.50
C ILE A 268 9.52 3.67 2.07
N TYR A 269 10.21 2.68 2.62
CA TYR A 269 11.59 2.36 2.28
C TYR A 269 11.65 0.97 1.66
N ILE A 270 12.30 0.83 0.51
CA ILE A 270 12.52 -0.45 -0.17
C ILE A 270 14.02 -0.59 -0.43
N ASN A 271 14.60 -1.70 0.02
CA ASN A 271 16.04 -1.97 -0.08
C ASN A 271 16.92 -0.80 0.42
N GLY A 272 16.48 -0.11 1.49
CA GLY A 272 17.19 1.00 2.11
C GLY A 272 17.04 2.37 1.43
N LYS A 273 16.29 2.46 0.32
CA LYS A 273 16.00 3.73 -0.36
C LYS A 273 14.55 4.14 -0.12
N GLN A 274 14.34 5.42 0.24
CA GLN A 274 13.00 5.98 0.33
C GLN A 274 12.34 6.03 -1.05
N LEU A 275 11.08 5.63 -1.10
CA LEU A 275 10.27 5.70 -2.30
C LEU A 275 9.89 7.16 -2.59
N ASP A 276 10.20 7.63 -3.80
CA ASP A 276 10.00 9.02 -4.22
C ASP A 276 8.60 9.20 -4.84
N ASN A 277 7.56 8.82 -4.09
CA ASN A 277 6.17 9.13 -4.42
C ASN A 277 5.24 9.02 -3.22
N ASP A 278 4.14 9.79 -3.27
CA ASP A 278 3.14 9.88 -2.20
C ASP A 278 2.07 8.79 -2.27
N ARG A 279 2.18 7.84 -3.22
CA ARG A 279 1.16 6.82 -3.50
C ARG A 279 1.57 5.41 -3.07
N GLY A 280 2.81 5.22 -2.62
CA GLY A 280 3.36 3.91 -2.29
C GLY A 280 3.53 2.98 -3.50
N LEU A 281 3.66 3.53 -4.70
CA LEU A 281 3.80 2.76 -5.94
C LEU A 281 5.28 2.39 -6.17
N PHE A 282 5.63 1.12 -6.04
CA PHE A 282 6.97 0.63 -6.38
C PHE A 282 7.03 0.16 -7.84
N GLU A 283 7.92 0.77 -8.63
CA GLU A 283 8.19 0.39 -10.02
C GLU A 283 9.69 0.17 -10.24
N THR A 284 10.04 -0.91 -10.93
CA THR A 284 11.42 -1.24 -11.30
C THR A 284 11.44 -1.87 -12.69
N LEU A 285 12.53 -1.66 -13.43
CA LEU A 285 12.70 -2.23 -14.76
C LEU A 285 13.30 -3.64 -14.66
N ALA A 286 12.57 -4.62 -15.18
CA ALA A 286 13.00 -6.01 -15.22
C ALA A 286 14.00 -6.26 -16.36
N SER A 287 15.30 -6.30 -16.06
CA SER A 287 16.38 -6.39 -17.05
C SER A 287 16.89 -7.81 -17.34
N SER A 288 16.66 -8.75 -16.43
CA SER A 288 17.11 -10.14 -16.54
C SER A 288 16.04 -11.11 -16.05
N THR A 289 16.09 -12.34 -16.55
CA THR A 289 15.17 -13.41 -16.15
C THR A 289 15.53 -13.98 -14.79
N GLY A 290 14.51 -14.37 -14.01
CA GLY A 290 14.70 -14.97 -12.70
C GLY A 290 13.70 -14.51 -11.65
N ASN A 291 13.90 -14.97 -10.41
CA ASN A 291 13.13 -14.55 -9.24
C ASN A 291 13.88 -13.42 -8.54
N PHE A 292 13.16 -12.34 -8.23
CA PHE A 292 13.70 -11.16 -7.58
C PHE A 292 12.91 -10.90 -6.29
N ASP A 293 13.61 -10.98 -5.17
CA ASP A 293 13.06 -10.65 -3.87
C ASP A 293 13.32 -9.17 -3.55
N TYR A 294 12.38 -8.55 -2.86
CA TYR A 294 12.55 -7.22 -2.30
C TYR A 294 11.95 -7.16 -0.90
N SER A 295 12.58 -6.33 -0.06
CA SER A 295 12.12 -6.12 1.30
C SER A 295 12.18 -4.63 1.64
N GLY A 296 11.37 -4.24 2.61
CA GLY A 296 11.23 -2.85 2.97
C GLY A 296 10.47 -2.70 4.26
N TYR A 297 10.17 -1.45 4.59
CA TYR A 297 9.34 -1.13 5.73
C TYR A 297 8.55 0.17 5.49
N LEU A 298 7.41 0.28 6.16
CA LEU A 298 6.61 1.48 6.26
C LEU A 298 6.86 2.14 7.62
N GLU A 299 7.04 3.46 7.64
CA GLU A 299 7.01 4.26 8.86
C GLU A 299 5.69 5.04 8.90
N VAL A 300 4.87 4.75 9.91
CA VAL A 300 3.56 5.38 10.11
C VAL A 300 3.69 6.41 11.24
N PRO A 301 3.58 7.72 10.94
CA PRO A 301 3.56 8.75 11.96
C PRO A 301 2.24 8.71 12.74
N HIS A 302 2.33 8.84 14.05
CA HIS A 302 1.19 8.94 14.96
C HIS A 302 0.94 10.41 15.30
N GLY A 303 -0.29 10.73 15.72
CA GLY A 303 -0.65 12.09 16.14
C GLY A 303 0.12 12.60 17.37
N ASP A 304 0.74 11.70 18.13
CA ASP A 304 1.61 12.00 19.28
C ASP A 304 3.07 12.31 18.90
N GLY A 305 3.41 12.26 17.61
CA GLY A 305 4.76 12.48 17.08
C GLY A 305 5.67 11.24 17.10
N THR A 306 5.19 10.09 17.57
CA THR A 306 5.91 8.82 17.46
C THR A 306 5.72 8.18 16.08
N VAL A 307 6.62 7.27 15.70
CA VAL A 307 6.54 6.52 14.43
C VAL A 307 6.53 5.03 14.72
N THR A 308 5.62 4.27 14.11
CA THR A 308 5.69 2.80 14.12
C THR A 308 6.24 2.30 12.80
N ARG A 309 7.04 1.24 12.89
CA ARG A 309 7.65 0.59 11.74
C ARG A 309 6.95 -0.74 11.46
N HIS A 310 6.61 -0.96 10.20
CA HIS A 310 6.03 -2.21 9.71
C HIS A 310 6.87 -2.77 8.56
N ASP A 311 7.60 -3.86 8.82
CA ASP A 311 8.43 -4.52 7.82
C ASP A 311 7.58 -5.37 6.84
N PHE A 312 8.04 -5.47 5.59
CA PHE A 312 7.45 -6.34 4.58
C PHE A 312 8.52 -6.98 3.69
N ASN A 313 8.18 -8.15 3.14
CA ASN A 313 8.93 -8.81 2.10
C ASN A 313 7.98 -9.30 1.00
N SER A 314 8.48 -9.35 -0.23
CA SER A 314 7.74 -9.87 -1.37
C SER A 314 8.71 -10.22 -2.50
N SER A 315 8.21 -10.86 -3.55
CA SER A 315 9.01 -11.26 -4.70
C SER A 315 8.24 -11.07 -6.00
N TYR A 316 8.98 -10.94 -7.10
CA TYR A 316 8.44 -10.97 -8.45
C TYR A 316 9.32 -11.83 -9.36
N THR A 317 8.72 -12.47 -10.36
CA THR A 317 9.43 -13.33 -11.31
C THR A 317 9.40 -12.68 -12.69
N VAL A 318 10.57 -12.57 -13.32
CA VAL A 318 10.73 -12.08 -14.68
C VAL A 318 10.96 -13.26 -15.60
N ILE A 319 10.10 -13.38 -16.62
CA ILE A 319 10.14 -14.46 -17.61
C ILE A 319 10.50 -13.84 -18.96
N GLU A 320 11.31 -14.54 -19.75
CA GLU A 320 11.62 -14.14 -21.11
C GLU A 320 10.35 -14.17 -21.99
N PRO A 321 10.11 -13.14 -22.81
CA PRO A 321 9.00 -13.17 -23.76
C PRO A 321 9.27 -14.22 -24.83
N THR A 322 8.54 -15.33 -24.79
CA THR A 322 8.63 -16.39 -25.80
C THR A 322 7.43 -16.35 -26.75
N ALA A 323 7.68 -16.29 -28.06
CA ALA A 323 6.67 -16.52 -29.09
C ALA A 323 7.02 -17.78 -29.88
N THR A 324 6.07 -18.71 -30.01
CA THR A 324 6.27 -19.90 -30.85
C THR A 324 5.87 -19.57 -32.28
N ILE A 325 6.87 -19.39 -33.14
CA ILE A 325 6.66 -19.22 -34.59
C ILE A 325 7.15 -20.50 -35.26
N SER A 326 6.23 -21.32 -35.76
CA SER A 326 6.56 -22.58 -36.43
C SER A 326 5.84 -22.68 -37.77
N ALA A 327 6.56 -22.99 -38.83
CA ALA A 327 5.96 -23.32 -40.12
C ALA A 327 5.25 -24.68 -40.05
N THR A 328 3.96 -24.72 -40.37
CA THR A 328 3.11 -25.92 -40.23
C THR A 328 3.57 -27.10 -41.09
N MET A 329 4.22 -26.83 -42.22
CA MET A 329 4.75 -27.86 -43.11
C MET A 329 6.09 -28.47 -42.61
N MET A 330 6.73 -27.87 -41.60
CA MET A 330 8.03 -28.30 -41.07
C MET A 330 7.93 -29.32 -39.93
N ASN A 331 6.73 -29.81 -39.60
CA ASN A 331 6.53 -30.89 -38.63
C ASN A 331 6.95 -32.27 -39.19
N VAL A 332 8.20 -32.37 -39.62
CA VAL A 332 8.80 -33.56 -40.25
C VAL A 332 10.06 -33.94 -39.49
N LEU A 333 10.20 -35.23 -39.20
CA LEU A 333 11.44 -35.82 -38.69
C LEU A 333 11.99 -36.81 -39.71
N TYR A 334 13.29 -36.77 -39.95
CA TYR A 334 13.96 -37.69 -40.87
C TYR A 334 14.49 -38.91 -40.12
N ALA A 335 14.13 -40.10 -40.58
CA ALA A 335 14.69 -41.34 -40.07
C ALA A 335 16.18 -41.49 -40.46
N GLY A 336 16.95 -42.12 -39.58
CA GLY A 336 18.38 -42.39 -39.80
C GLY A 336 19.34 -41.28 -39.40
N ILE A 337 18.85 -40.11 -38.95
CA ILE A 337 19.68 -39.00 -38.47
C ILE A 337 19.15 -38.41 -37.17
N ASP A 338 19.99 -37.60 -36.52
CA ASP A 338 19.65 -36.83 -35.33
C ASP A 338 18.85 -35.60 -35.74
N ASN A 339 17.62 -35.48 -35.22
CA ASN A 339 16.77 -34.33 -35.46
C ASN A 339 16.78 -33.44 -34.21
N PRO A 340 17.54 -32.33 -34.18
CA PRO A 340 17.56 -31.43 -33.04
C PRO A 340 16.22 -30.69 -32.91
N MET A 341 15.75 -30.56 -31.68
CA MET A 341 14.48 -29.91 -31.32
C MET A 341 14.68 -29.03 -30.08
N SER A 342 13.97 -27.92 -30.02
CA SER A 342 13.86 -27.10 -28.80
C SER A 342 12.45 -27.25 -28.23
N ILE A 343 12.35 -27.54 -26.93
CA ILE A 343 11.08 -27.69 -26.21
C ILE A 343 11.11 -26.72 -25.04
N SER A 344 10.29 -25.68 -25.11
CA SER A 344 10.12 -24.68 -24.05
C SER A 344 8.66 -24.60 -23.65
N VAL A 345 8.40 -24.52 -22.34
CA VAL A 345 7.07 -24.25 -21.79
C VAL A 345 7.13 -22.91 -21.07
N PRO A 346 6.30 -21.92 -21.45
CA PRO A 346 6.29 -20.62 -20.78
C PRO A 346 6.04 -20.77 -19.27
N GLY A 347 6.88 -20.12 -18.48
CA GLY A 347 6.78 -20.12 -17.01
C GLY A 347 7.29 -21.38 -16.32
N ILE A 348 7.94 -22.30 -17.03
CA ILE A 348 8.53 -23.52 -16.45
C ILE A 348 10.02 -23.59 -16.80
N ALA A 349 10.86 -23.81 -15.80
CA ALA A 349 12.31 -23.96 -16.01
C ALA A 349 12.60 -25.18 -16.92
N PRO A 350 13.61 -25.11 -17.83
CA PRO A 350 13.94 -26.22 -18.73
C PRO A 350 14.23 -27.55 -18.03
N SER A 351 14.76 -27.49 -16.81
CA SER A 351 15.04 -28.65 -15.94
C SER A 351 13.78 -29.35 -15.41
N ALA A 352 12.65 -28.63 -15.29
CA ALA A 352 11.37 -29.15 -14.82
C ALA A 352 10.48 -29.71 -15.96
N ILE A 353 10.98 -29.66 -17.21
CA ILE A 353 10.31 -30.19 -18.40
C ILE A 353 10.79 -31.63 -18.64
N SER A 354 9.87 -32.53 -18.94
CA SER A 354 10.16 -33.89 -19.41
C SER A 354 9.37 -34.17 -20.67
N ALA A 355 9.99 -34.81 -21.66
CA ALA A 355 9.36 -35.10 -22.94
C ALA A 355 9.59 -36.56 -23.34
N SER A 356 8.58 -37.17 -23.95
CA SER A 356 8.62 -38.54 -24.46
C SER A 356 8.12 -38.61 -25.90
N MET A 357 8.53 -39.63 -26.64
CA MET A 357 8.12 -39.84 -28.03
C MET A 357 7.69 -41.30 -28.27
N THR A 358 6.64 -41.51 -29.06
CA THR A 358 6.12 -42.86 -29.36
C THR A 358 6.94 -43.63 -30.41
N ASN A 359 7.23 -43.02 -31.56
CA ASN A 359 7.90 -43.67 -32.71
C ASN A 359 9.40 -43.33 -32.77
N GLY A 360 10.20 -43.96 -31.90
CA GLY A 360 11.66 -43.80 -31.84
C GLY A 360 12.13 -43.37 -30.45
N THR A 361 13.26 -42.66 -30.38
CA THR A 361 13.81 -42.17 -29.11
C THR A 361 13.91 -40.65 -29.08
N LEU A 362 13.60 -40.05 -27.93
CA LEU A 362 13.80 -38.63 -27.65
C LEU A 362 14.74 -38.50 -26.46
N SER A 363 15.86 -37.82 -26.65
CA SER A 363 16.92 -37.71 -25.65
C SER A 363 17.29 -36.25 -25.41
N ARG A 364 17.57 -35.90 -24.15
CA ARG A 364 17.95 -34.54 -23.75
C ARG A 364 19.45 -34.33 -23.95
N HIS A 365 19.82 -33.25 -24.62
CA HIS A 365 21.19 -32.80 -24.84
C HIS A 365 21.31 -31.34 -24.39
N GLY A 366 21.66 -31.13 -23.11
CA GLY A 366 21.67 -29.80 -22.48
C GLY A 366 20.27 -29.18 -22.47
N ASP A 367 20.15 -27.98 -23.04
CA ASP A 367 18.89 -27.24 -23.18
C ASP A 367 18.07 -27.65 -24.42
N SER A 368 18.63 -28.53 -25.25
CA SER A 368 18.01 -29.04 -26.48
C SER A 368 17.62 -30.51 -26.35
N TRP A 369 16.83 -30.99 -27.31
CA TRP A 369 16.43 -32.38 -27.43
C TRP A 369 16.84 -32.93 -28.79
N VAL A 370 17.17 -34.21 -28.85
CA VAL A 370 17.47 -34.91 -30.10
C VAL A 370 16.47 -36.04 -30.28
N ALA A 371 15.70 -35.96 -31.38
CA ALA A 371 14.76 -36.98 -31.80
C ALA A 371 15.39 -37.89 -32.85
N ARG A 372 15.33 -39.20 -32.62
CA ARG A 372 15.65 -40.24 -33.60
C ARG A 372 14.39 -41.04 -33.88
N PRO A 373 13.65 -40.73 -34.96
CA PRO A 373 12.41 -41.42 -35.24
C PRO A 373 12.69 -42.85 -35.74
N GLY A 374 11.76 -43.76 -35.46
CA GLY A 374 11.86 -45.16 -35.84
C GLY A 374 11.31 -45.43 -37.24
N LYS A 375 10.08 -45.96 -37.28
CA LYS A 375 9.46 -46.45 -38.51
C LYS A 375 9.01 -45.29 -39.42
N VAL A 376 9.53 -45.26 -40.65
CA VAL A 376 9.12 -44.31 -41.69
C VAL A 376 7.65 -44.49 -42.07
N GLY A 377 6.94 -43.38 -42.27
CA GLY A 377 5.53 -43.37 -42.67
C GLY A 377 4.54 -43.50 -41.51
N THR A 378 5.01 -43.74 -40.28
CA THR A 378 4.21 -43.66 -39.05
C THR A 378 4.54 -42.37 -38.32
N GLU A 379 3.53 -41.66 -37.81
CA GLU A 379 3.77 -40.41 -37.09
C GLU A 379 4.52 -40.66 -35.75
N ALA A 380 5.37 -39.71 -35.39
CA ALA A 380 6.03 -39.64 -34.10
C ALA A 380 5.34 -38.58 -33.25
N VAL A 381 4.67 -39.01 -32.19
CA VAL A 381 3.97 -38.11 -31.27
C VAL A 381 4.90 -37.77 -30.13
N VAL A 382 5.20 -36.47 -29.98
CA VAL A 382 5.98 -35.93 -28.87
C VAL A 382 5.01 -35.42 -27.81
N THR A 383 5.11 -35.96 -26.60
CA THR A 383 4.33 -35.55 -25.44
C THR A 383 5.23 -34.83 -24.45
N VAL A 384 4.89 -33.59 -24.14
CA VAL A 384 5.61 -32.74 -23.20
C VAL A 384 4.87 -32.72 -21.87
N THR A 385 5.56 -33.09 -20.81
CA THR A 385 5.10 -33.07 -19.43
C THR A 385 5.92 -32.07 -18.63
N ALA A 386 5.28 -31.39 -17.70
CA ALA A 386 5.97 -30.53 -16.76
C ALA A 386 5.51 -30.85 -15.34
N ASN A 387 6.42 -30.65 -14.38
CA ASN A 387 6.08 -30.79 -12.97
C ASN A 387 5.42 -29.50 -12.48
N ILE A 388 4.12 -29.54 -12.20
CA ILE A 388 3.33 -28.43 -11.68
C ILE A 388 2.81 -28.84 -10.31
N ASP A 389 3.15 -28.08 -9.26
CA ASP A 389 2.74 -28.36 -7.88
C ASP A 389 3.11 -29.78 -7.39
N GLY A 390 4.27 -30.29 -7.82
CA GLY A 390 4.76 -31.62 -7.44
C GLY A 390 4.08 -32.79 -8.16
N ARG A 391 3.22 -32.53 -9.14
CA ARG A 391 2.60 -33.56 -9.98
C ARG A 391 2.99 -33.37 -11.45
N PRO A 392 3.41 -34.45 -12.15
CA PRO A 392 3.64 -34.38 -13.58
C PRO A 392 2.30 -34.21 -14.31
N GLN A 393 2.18 -33.14 -15.10
CA GLN A 393 1.02 -32.88 -15.95
C GLN A 393 1.45 -32.76 -17.41
N THR A 394 0.65 -33.31 -18.32
CA THR A 394 0.85 -33.15 -19.76
C THR A 394 0.47 -31.74 -20.19
N VAL A 395 1.45 -31.01 -20.74
CA VAL A 395 1.29 -29.62 -21.16
C VAL A 395 0.91 -29.54 -22.65
N ALA A 396 1.55 -30.35 -23.48
CA ALA A 396 1.35 -30.34 -24.92
C ALA A 396 1.62 -31.70 -25.55
N THR A 397 0.93 -31.95 -26.67
CA THR A 397 1.17 -33.10 -27.54
C THR A 397 1.26 -32.60 -28.98
N THR A 398 2.34 -32.96 -29.68
CA THR A 398 2.58 -32.54 -31.07
C THR A 398 2.94 -33.75 -31.92
N SER A 399 2.29 -33.88 -33.08
CA SER A 399 2.56 -34.97 -34.03
C SER A 399 3.52 -34.53 -35.12
N PHE A 400 4.55 -35.33 -35.35
CA PHE A 400 5.54 -35.17 -36.42
C PHE A 400 5.42 -36.29 -37.43
N ARG A 401 5.49 -35.94 -38.72
CA ARG A 401 5.50 -36.92 -39.81
C ARG A 401 6.91 -37.47 -39.99
N VAL A 402 7.08 -38.79 -39.88
CA VAL A 402 8.39 -39.43 -40.09
C VAL A 402 8.58 -39.73 -41.57
N ARG A 403 9.59 -39.10 -42.18
CA ARG A 403 9.94 -39.29 -43.59
C ARG A 403 11.29 -39.97 -43.72
N LYS A 404 11.47 -40.72 -44.82
CA LYS A 404 12.81 -41.12 -45.26
C LYS A 404 13.61 -39.89 -45.66
N LEU A 405 14.92 -39.95 -45.53
CA LEU A 405 15.81 -38.92 -46.08
C LEU A 405 15.52 -38.73 -47.58
N PRO A 406 15.67 -37.51 -48.15
CA PRO A 406 15.67 -37.30 -49.60
C PRO A 406 16.65 -38.23 -50.33
N ASP A 407 16.41 -38.53 -51.60
CA ASP A 407 17.35 -39.35 -52.38
C ASP A 407 18.62 -38.53 -52.64
N PRO A 408 19.84 -39.09 -52.39
CA PRO A 408 21.08 -38.36 -52.59
C PRO A 408 21.41 -38.23 -54.08
N ALA A 409 22.29 -37.28 -54.41
CA ALA A 409 22.85 -37.17 -55.75
C ALA A 409 24.24 -37.84 -55.79
N PRO A 410 24.54 -38.66 -56.82
CA PRO A 410 25.90 -39.14 -57.02
C PRO A 410 26.79 -38.00 -57.52
N PHE A 411 28.06 -38.02 -57.12
CA PHE A 411 29.06 -37.06 -57.56
C PHE A 411 30.44 -37.71 -57.64
N ILE A 412 31.33 -37.09 -58.43
CA ILE A 412 32.76 -37.40 -58.42
C ILE A 412 33.47 -36.36 -57.56
N SER A 413 34.15 -36.81 -56.50
CA SER A 413 35.02 -35.96 -55.69
C SER A 413 36.33 -35.72 -56.43
N TYR A 414 36.75 -34.46 -56.57
CA TYR A 414 38.02 -34.11 -57.18
C TYR A 414 38.65 -32.90 -56.49
N THR A 415 39.97 -32.76 -56.60
CA THR A 415 40.69 -31.60 -56.09
C THR A 415 40.89 -30.59 -57.22
N ASP A 416 40.48 -29.35 -57.00
CA ASP A 416 40.69 -28.27 -57.97
C ASP A 416 42.16 -27.84 -58.06
N SER A 417 42.49 -26.94 -58.99
CA SER A 417 43.85 -26.41 -59.15
C SER A 417 44.35 -25.56 -57.97
N LYS A 418 43.48 -25.23 -57.01
CA LYS A 418 43.77 -24.46 -55.79
C LYS A 418 43.88 -25.36 -54.55
N GLY A 419 43.69 -26.67 -54.68
CA GLY A 419 43.79 -27.62 -53.57
C GLY A 419 42.48 -27.85 -52.79
N HIS A 420 41.36 -27.29 -53.22
CA HIS A 420 40.05 -27.50 -52.57
C HIS A 420 39.35 -28.75 -53.11
N GLN A 421 38.63 -29.45 -52.22
CA GLN A 421 37.77 -30.56 -52.63
C GLN A 421 36.46 -30.03 -53.22
N GLU A 422 36.16 -30.46 -54.44
CA GLU A 422 34.98 -30.08 -55.20
C GLU A 422 34.17 -31.32 -55.59
N ARG A 423 32.85 -31.13 -55.77
CA ARG A 423 31.90 -32.20 -56.12
C ARG A 423 31.38 -32.00 -57.54
N TYR A 424 31.80 -32.87 -58.46
CA TYR A 424 31.27 -32.86 -59.83
C TYR A 424 29.92 -33.60 -59.89
N LYS A 425 28.84 -32.86 -60.21
CA LYS A 425 27.45 -33.35 -60.26
C LYS A 425 26.92 -33.60 -61.69
N GLY A 426 27.80 -33.61 -62.70
CA GLY A 426 27.43 -33.87 -64.10
C GLY A 426 27.23 -32.63 -64.98
N SER A 427 26.87 -32.88 -66.25
CA SER A 427 26.43 -31.91 -67.29
C SER A 427 27.42 -30.82 -67.72
N LYS A 428 28.56 -30.65 -67.04
CA LYS A 428 29.64 -29.74 -67.44
C LYS A 428 30.86 -30.54 -67.95
N PRO A 429 31.70 -29.98 -68.85
CA PRO A 429 32.93 -30.65 -69.26
C PRO A 429 33.85 -30.91 -68.06
N PHE A 430 34.30 -32.16 -67.91
CA PHE A 430 35.15 -32.62 -66.81
C PHE A 430 36.52 -33.04 -67.34
N PRO A 431 37.63 -32.46 -66.83
CA PRO A 431 38.98 -32.79 -67.31
C PRO A 431 39.30 -34.27 -67.18
N LYS A 432 39.77 -34.88 -68.27
CA LYS A 432 40.15 -36.31 -68.28
C LYS A 432 41.18 -36.68 -67.22
N THR A 433 42.11 -35.77 -66.92
CA THR A 433 43.14 -35.97 -65.90
C THR A 433 42.54 -36.12 -64.50
N LEU A 434 41.59 -35.24 -64.13
CA LEU A 434 40.88 -35.30 -62.85
C LEU A 434 39.99 -36.54 -62.76
N LEU A 435 39.36 -36.95 -63.86
CA LEU A 435 38.58 -38.19 -63.93
C LEU A 435 39.43 -39.44 -63.67
N LEU A 436 40.66 -39.49 -64.18
CA LEU A 436 41.57 -40.61 -63.94
C LEU A 436 42.15 -40.63 -62.52
N GLN A 437 42.18 -39.49 -61.84
CA GLN A 437 42.62 -39.36 -60.44
C GLN A 437 41.50 -39.69 -59.45
N ALA A 438 40.24 -39.47 -59.84
CA ALA A 438 39.10 -39.79 -59.00
C ALA A 438 39.05 -41.30 -58.68
N PRO A 439 38.95 -41.70 -57.40
CA PRO A 439 38.92 -43.12 -57.03
C PRO A 439 37.62 -43.81 -57.44
N GLY A 440 36.52 -43.08 -57.49
CA GLY A 440 35.19 -43.64 -57.66
C GLY A 440 34.06 -42.62 -57.59
N ILE A 441 32.88 -43.10 -57.23
CA ILE A 441 31.65 -42.32 -57.07
C ILE A 441 31.26 -42.27 -55.60
N GLU A 442 30.90 -41.07 -55.15
CA GLU A 442 30.32 -40.81 -53.84
C GLU A 442 28.87 -40.35 -54.01
N ALA A 443 28.09 -40.41 -52.93
CA ALA A 443 26.71 -39.93 -52.94
C ALA A 443 26.44 -39.14 -51.65
N ALA A 444 25.78 -38.00 -51.77
CA ALA A 444 25.35 -37.21 -50.63
C ALA A 444 24.07 -36.46 -50.96
N ILE A 445 23.31 -36.15 -49.92
CA ILE A 445 22.38 -35.02 -49.97
C ILE A 445 23.22 -33.79 -49.69
N ASP A 446 23.19 -32.86 -50.63
CA ASP A 446 23.97 -31.64 -50.60
C ASP A 446 23.03 -30.49 -50.92
N ASP A 447 22.22 -30.16 -49.90
CA ASP A 447 21.31 -29.03 -49.87
C ASP A 447 21.66 -28.19 -48.63
N ASP A 448 21.32 -26.90 -48.63
CA ASP A 448 21.69 -25.94 -47.58
C ASP A 448 21.19 -26.35 -46.18
N LEU A 449 20.19 -27.24 -46.12
CA LEU A 449 19.56 -27.73 -44.89
C LEU A 449 20.07 -29.10 -44.43
N LEU A 450 20.58 -29.94 -45.33
CA LEU A 450 20.95 -31.33 -45.05
C LEU A 450 22.26 -31.69 -45.74
N ASN A 451 23.28 -32.00 -44.95
CA ASN A 451 24.56 -32.54 -45.44
C ASN A 451 24.73 -33.96 -44.90
N VAL A 452 24.20 -34.94 -45.63
CA VAL A 452 24.20 -36.34 -45.22
C VAL A 452 24.89 -37.19 -46.27
N SER A 453 25.98 -37.85 -45.89
CA SER A 453 26.75 -38.74 -46.75
C SER A 453 26.10 -40.12 -46.87
N TYR A 454 26.15 -40.68 -48.07
CA TYR A 454 25.69 -42.01 -48.40
C TYR A 454 26.86 -42.87 -48.88
N ARG A 455 26.81 -44.16 -48.56
CA ARG A 455 27.82 -45.11 -49.03
C ARG A 455 27.37 -45.72 -50.35
N VAL A 456 28.11 -45.47 -51.42
CA VAL A 456 27.89 -46.12 -52.72
C VAL A 456 28.28 -47.61 -52.62
N LEU A 457 27.39 -48.48 -53.08
CA LEU A 457 27.56 -49.94 -53.10
C LEU A 457 28.05 -50.44 -54.46
N SER A 458 27.48 -49.93 -55.54
CA SER A 458 27.84 -50.31 -56.91
C SER A 458 27.34 -49.28 -57.90
N PHE A 459 28.00 -49.15 -59.04
CA PHE A 459 27.52 -48.44 -60.22
C PHE A 459 28.01 -49.11 -61.52
N GLU A 460 27.46 -48.67 -62.64
CA GLU A 460 27.94 -49.03 -63.98
C GLU A 460 28.30 -47.75 -64.75
N THR A 461 29.28 -47.83 -65.64
CA THR A 461 29.55 -46.77 -66.61
C THR A 461 29.19 -47.26 -67.99
N VAL A 462 28.38 -46.50 -68.72
CA VAL A 462 27.92 -46.81 -70.06
C VAL A 462 28.66 -45.92 -71.05
N PHE A 463 29.53 -46.54 -71.84
CA PHE A 463 30.25 -45.91 -72.95
C PHE A 463 29.55 -46.20 -74.28
N PHE A 464 29.88 -45.43 -75.32
CA PHE A 464 29.43 -45.70 -76.69
C PHE A 464 30.63 -45.91 -77.60
N ASP A 465 30.62 -47.00 -78.37
CA ASP A 465 31.61 -47.24 -79.41
C ASP A 465 31.35 -46.38 -80.67
N SER A 466 32.20 -46.51 -81.68
CA SER A 466 32.04 -45.80 -82.96
C SER A 466 30.80 -46.24 -83.77
N MET A 467 30.21 -47.38 -83.45
CA MET A 467 28.99 -47.92 -84.08
C MET A 467 27.71 -47.54 -83.30
N GLY A 468 27.84 -46.84 -82.16
CA GLY A 468 26.72 -46.43 -81.32
C GLY A 468 26.23 -47.49 -80.33
N ASN A 469 26.94 -48.61 -80.18
CA ASN A 469 26.59 -49.63 -79.19
C ASN A 469 26.95 -49.17 -77.78
N ALA A 470 26.04 -49.40 -76.84
CA ALA A 470 26.26 -49.15 -75.42
C ALA A 470 27.13 -50.27 -74.81
N ILE A 471 28.27 -49.90 -74.22
CA ILE A 471 29.18 -50.81 -73.53
C ILE A 471 29.08 -50.52 -72.02
N PRO A 472 28.26 -51.28 -71.27
CA PRO A 472 28.20 -51.16 -69.82
C PRO A 472 29.40 -51.86 -69.17
N GLU A 473 30.13 -51.13 -68.33
CA GLU A 473 31.24 -51.64 -67.53
C GLU A 473 30.90 -51.50 -66.05
N VAL A 474 31.01 -52.60 -65.30
CA VAL A 474 30.69 -52.65 -63.87
C VAL A 474 31.85 -52.10 -63.03
N SER A 475 31.50 -51.37 -61.97
CA SER A 475 32.42 -50.82 -60.97
C SER A 475 32.99 -51.89 -60.02
N GLN A 476 33.98 -51.48 -59.22
CA GLN A 476 34.47 -52.24 -58.07
C GLN A 476 33.94 -51.58 -56.79
N GLY A 477 32.70 -51.91 -56.42
CA GLY A 477 32.04 -51.29 -55.27
C GLY A 477 31.76 -49.80 -55.53
N SER A 478 32.25 -48.92 -54.65
CA SER A 478 32.22 -47.46 -54.87
C SER A 478 33.33 -46.96 -55.79
N GLN A 479 34.29 -47.79 -56.19
CA GLN A 479 35.47 -47.39 -56.96
C GLN A 479 35.38 -47.75 -58.44
N PHE A 480 36.10 -47.01 -59.28
CA PHE A 480 36.21 -47.35 -60.70
C PHE A 480 37.04 -48.61 -60.91
N SER A 481 36.51 -49.57 -61.68
CA SER A 481 37.23 -50.79 -62.05
C SER A 481 38.32 -50.49 -63.09
N GLN A 482 39.27 -51.41 -63.25
CA GLN A 482 40.37 -51.22 -64.21
C GLN A 482 39.86 -51.05 -65.65
N ARG A 483 38.81 -51.80 -66.03
CA ARG A 483 38.17 -51.68 -67.35
C ARG A 483 37.56 -50.31 -67.58
N GLN A 484 36.90 -49.74 -66.57
CA GLN A 484 36.35 -48.38 -66.64
C GLN A 484 37.46 -47.34 -66.82
N LYS A 485 38.56 -47.47 -66.07
CA LYS A 485 39.74 -46.59 -66.21
C LYS A 485 40.38 -46.71 -67.60
N ASP A 486 40.45 -47.91 -68.16
CA ASP A 486 40.96 -48.13 -69.51
C ASP A 486 40.04 -47.50 -70.58
N SER A 487 38.72 -47.59 -70.39
CA SER A 487 37.74 -46.89 -71.23
C SER A 487 37.88 -45.37 -71.12
N PHE A 488 38.06 -44.81 -69.92
CA PHE A 488 38.35 -43.37 -69.74
C PHE A 488 39.60 -42.94 -70.51
N ARG A 489 40.67 -43.74 -70.51
CA ARG A 489 41.91 -43.46 -71.28
C ARG A 489 41.67 -43.43 -72.79
N ARG A 490 40.71 -44.18 -73.31
CA ARG A 490 40.37 -44.21 -74.75
C ARG A 490 39.42 -43.09 -75.16
N LEU A 491 38.67 -42.50 -74.23
CA LEU A 491 37.74 -41.41 -74.53
C LEU A 491 38.49 -40.16 -75.02
N GLN A 492 38.00 -39.62 -76.14
CA GLN A 492 38.45 -38.34 -76.70
C GLN A 492 37.66 -37.18 -76.09
N ARG A 493 38.22 -35.97 -76.20
CA ARG A 493 37.57 -34.72 -75.80
C ARG A 493 36.19 -34.58 -76.47
N GLY A 494 35.19 -34.15 -75.71
CA GLY A 494 33.80 -33.98 -76.14
C GLY A 494 32.95 -35.25 -76.14
N LYS A 495 33.55 -36.44 -75.95
CA LYS A 495 32.80 -37.69 -75.81
C LYS A 495 32.12 -37.75 -74.44
N ARG A 496 30.98 -38.43 -74.39
CA ARG A 496 30.15 -38.56 -73.20
C ARG A 496 30.05 -40.01 -72.78
N PHE A 497 29.95 -40.23 -71.48
CA PHE A 497 29.54 -41.49 -70.90
C PHE A 497 28.59 -41.23 -69.75
N TYR A 498 27.81 -42.24 -69.40
CA TYR A 498 26.85 -42.13 -68.30
C TYR A 498 27.28 -43.03 -67.16
N ILE A 499 27.18 -42.52 -65.95
CA ILE A 499 27.23 -43.34 -64.74
C ILE A 499 25.78 -43.67 -64.40
N SER A 500 25.43 -44.95 -64.44
CA SER A 500 24.06 -45.42 -64.27
C SER A 500 24.00 -46.54 -63.24
N ARG A 501 22.78 -46.89 -62.81
CA ARG A 501 22.52 -47.93 -61.80
C ARG A 501 23.35 -47.75 -60.53
N VAL A 502 23.48 -46.49 -60.09
CA VAL A 502 24.22 -46.18 -58.86
C VAL A 502 23.36 -46.62 -57.69
N LYS A 503 23.83 -47.61 -56.95
CA LYS A 503 23.23 -48.09 -55.70
C LYS A 503 23.95 -47.46 -54.54
N ALA A 504 23.22 -46.88 -53.60
CA ALA A 504 23.77 -46.32 -52.38
C ALA A 504 22.92 -46.67 -51.16
N ILE A 505 23.56 -46.73 -49.99
CA ILE A 505 22.90 -46.94 -48.70
C ILE A 505 23.14 -45.74 -47.79
N GLY A 506 22.05 -45.23 -47.22
CA GLY A 506 22.07 -44.09 -46.29
C GLY A 506 22.27 -44.52 -44.83
N PRO A 507 22.41 -43.55 -43.91
CA PRO A 507 22.45 -43.82 -42.48
C PRO A 507 21.10 -44.34 -41.94
N ASP A 508 20.03 -44.21 -42.72
CA ASP A 508 18.72 -44.85 -42.49
C ASP A 508 18.71 -46.36 -42.80
N GLY A 509 19.80 -46.91 -43.35
CA GLY A 509 19.94 -48.33 -43.66
C GLY A 509 19.17 -48.78 -44.90
N ILE A 510 18.60 -47.86 -45.68
CA ILE A 510 17.79 -48.16 -46.87
C ILE A 510 18.66 -48.06 -48.12
N GLU A 511 18.68 -49.11 -48.94
CA GLU A 511 19.30 -49.10 -50.27
C GLU A 511 18.45 -48.36 -51.29
N ARG A 512 19.10 -47.59 -52.16
CA ARG A 512 18.45 -46.72 -53.14
C ARG A 512 19.18 -46.75 -54.48
N ASP A 513 18.40 -46.79 -55.55
CA ASP A 513 18.88 -46.55 -56.90
C ASP A 513 18.84 -45.05 -57.20
N LEU A 514 20.00 -44.46 -57.49
CA LEU A 514 20.15 -43.03 -57.74
C LEU A 514 20.00 -42.70 -59.22
N ALA A 515 19.63 -41.45 -59.49
CA ALA A 515 19.55 -40.95 -60.86
C ALA A 515 20.92 -41.04 -61.57
N PRO A 516 20.94 -41.36 -62.88
CA PRO A 516 22.17 -41.43 -63.64
C PRO A 516 22.82 -40.05 -63.80
N MET A 517 24.15 -40.04 -63.90
CA MET A 517 24.94 -38.82 -64.10
C MET A 517 25.62 -38.85 -65.46
N GLU A 518 25.49 -37.78 -66.24
CA GLU A 518 26.23 -37.59 -67.50
C GLU A 518 27.60 -36.96 -67.22
N VAL A 519 28.64 -37.52 -67.84
CA VAL A 519 30.00 -36.96 -67.81
C VAL A 519 30.47 -36.67 -69.23
N ILE A 520 30.89 -35.42 -69.47
CA ILE A 520 31.46 -34.98 -70.75
C ILE A 520 32.96 -34.82 -70.56
N VAL A 521 33.77 -35.59 -71.29
CA VAL A 521 35.23 -35.53 -71.17
C VAL A 521 35.76 -34.25 -71.82
N ASN A 522 36.56 -33.46 -71.09
CA ASN A 522 37.29 -32.30 -71.62
C ASN A 522 38.78 -32.58 -71.76
#